data_AF-A0A7R7CPL0-F1
#
_entry.id   AF-A0A7R7CPL0-F1
#
_cell.length_a   1.000
_cell.length_b   1.000
_cell.length_c   1.000
_cell.angle_alpha   90.00
_cell.angle_beta   90.00
_cell.angle_gamma   90.00
#
_symmetry.space_group_name_H-M   'P 1'
#
loop_
_entity.id
_entity.type
_entity.pdbx_description
1 polymer ?
#
loop_
_entity_poly.entity_id
_entity_poly.type
_entity_poly.pdbx_seq_one_letter_code
_entity_poly.pdbx_strand_id
1 'polypeptide(L)'
;MGFAEEVRAQEEQLGFGFDYMVVCTVTGSTHAGMLVGFAKDGRQRKVIGIDASATPAKTKAQVLSIARHTATLVELGTEPVEDDVVLLEDYAYPRYGIPSEETKAAIRLCARLEGMITDPVYEGKSMQGMIDLIQKGFFPEGSRILYAHLGGAPAINGYGYTFRNG
;
A
#
# COMPACT_ATOMS: atom_id res chain seq x y z
N MET A 1 4.81 -11.07 -7.65
CA MET A 1 5.94 -12.03 -7.62
C MET A 1 7.26 -11.30 -7.69
N GLY A 2 7.63 -10.72 -8.84
CA GLY A 2 8.94 -10.08 -9.03
C GLY A 2 9.30 -9.02 -7.98
N PHE A 3 8.34 -8.17 -7.56
CA PHE A 3 8.59 -7.19 -6.49
C PHE A 3 9.09 -7.83 -5.18
N ALA A 4 8.46 -8.92 -4.71
CA ALA A 4 8.87 -9.55 -3.45
C ALA A 4 10.24 -10.26 -3.58
N GLU A 5 10.56 -10.76 -4.78
CA GLU A 5 11.88 -11.33 -5.08
C GLU A 5 12.96 -10.25 -5.10
N GLU A 6 12.65 -9.08 -5.68
CA GLU A 6 13.52 -7.91 -5.65
C GLU A 6 13.74 -7.40 -4.23
N VAL A 7 12.68 -7.29 -3.42
CA VAL A 7 12.79 -6.89 -2.01
C VAL A 7 13.69 -7.86 -1.25
N ARG A 8 13.53 -9.17 -1.40
CA ARG A 8 14.42 -10.15 -0.75
C ARG A 8 15.88 -9.97 -1.14
N ALA A 9 16.16 -9.76 -2.42
CA ALA A 9 17.51 -9.51 -2.89
C ALA A 9 18.10 -8.21 -2.31
N GLN A 10 17.28 -7.18 -2.16
CA GLN A 10 17.68 -5.92 -1.53
C GLN A 10 17.88 -6.06 -0.01
N GLU A 11 17.02 -6.81 0.68
CA GLU A 11 17.16 -7.13 2.12
C GLU A 11 18.48 -7.86 2.40
N GLU A 12 18.86 -8.81 1.53
CA GLU A 12 20.16 -9.49 1.60
C GLU A 12 21.33 -8.52 1.43
N GLN A 13 21.26 -7.61 0.46
CA GLN A 13 22.30 -6.60 0.22
C GLN A 13 22.42 -5.57 1.36
N LEU A 14 21.29 -5.20 1.97
CA LEU A 14 21.22 -4.24 3.07
C LEU A 14 21.61 -4.84 4.42
N GLY A 15 21.58 -6.17 4.55
CA GLY A 15 21.86 -6.88 5.80
C GLY A 15 20.73 -6.78 6.84
N PHE A 16 19.52 -6.37 6.42
CA PHE A 16 18.33 -6.34 7.27
C PHE A 16 17.05 -6.59 6.46
N GLY A 17 15.99 -7.07 7.11
CA GLY A 17 14.66 -7.25 6.53
C GLY A 17 13.69 -6.12 6.87
N PHE A 18 12.64 -5.98 6.06
CA PHE A 18 11.46 -5.19 6.37
C PHE A 18 10.41 -6.05 7.07
N ASP A 19 9.82 -5.49 8.12
CA ASP A 19 8.80 -6.15 8.94
C ASP A 19 7.41 -6.00 8.33
N TYR A 20 7.18 -4.90 7.59
CA TYR A 20 5.91 -4.57 6.96
C TYR A 20 6.12 -3.87 5.62
N MET A 21 5.16 -4.04 4.71
CA MET A 21 5.08 -3.33 3.44
C MET A 21 3.75 -2.57 3.40
N VAL A 22 3.75 -1.28 3.07
CA VAL A 22 2.52 -0.50 2.90
C VAL A 22 2.29 -0.24 1.42
N VAL A 23 1.07 -0.53 0.93
CA VAL A 23 0.73 -0.40 -0.49
C VAL A 23 -0.68 0.15 -0.71
N CYS A 24 -0.83 1.12 -1.61
CA CYS A 24 -2.14 1.59 -2.05
C CYS A 24 -2.88 0.49 -2.84
N THR A 25 -4.18 0.28 -2.57
CA THR A 25 -4.98 -0.77 -3.20
C THR A 25 -6.29 -0.21 -3.77
N VAL A 26 -6.51 -0.43 -5.08
CA VAL A 26 -7.78 -0.12 -5.76
C VAL A 26 -8.26 -1.31 -6.60
N THR A 27 -7.58 -1.60 -7.71
CA THR A 27 -7.91 -2.74 -8.61
C THR A 27 -7.22 -4.04 -8.21
N GLY A 28 -6.33 -3.99 -7.22
CA GLY A 28 -5.92 -5.15 -6.43
C GLY A 28 -4.72 -5.96 -6.94
N SER A 29 -4.36 -5.92 -8.23
CA SER A 29 -3.28 -6.79 -8.75
C SER A 29 -1.91 -6.53 -8.15
N THR A 30 -1.56 -5.27 -7.85
CA THR A 30 -0.31 -4.92 -7.14
C THR A 30 -0.24 -5.60 -5.78
N HIS A 31 -1.26 -5.40 -4.94
CA HIS A 31 -1.36 -6.00 -3.62
C HIS A 31 -1.39 -7.53 -3.72
N ALA A 32 -2.20 -8.11 -4.61
CA ALA A 32 -2.26 -9.55 -4.82
C ALA A 32 -0.89 -10.15 -5.21
N GLY A 33 -0.15 -9.47 -6.10
CA GLY A 33 1.18 -9.90 -6.52
C GLY A 33 2.23 -9.80 -5.41
N MET A 34 2.11 -8.83 -4.50
CA MET A 34 2.92 -8.73 -3.28
C MET A 34 2.56 -9.84 -2.31
N LEU A 35 1.28 -10.02 -1.99
CA LEU A 35 0.76 -11.08 -1.11
C LEU A 35 1.31 -12.45 -1.53
N VAL A 36 1.11 -12.84 -2.79
CA VAL A 36 1.62 -14.12 -3.32
C VAL A 36 3.14 -14.20 -3.27
N GLY A 37 3.84 -13.10 -3.56
CA GLY A 37 5.30 -13.06 -3.56
C GLY A 37 5.92 -13.21 -2.16
N PHE A 38 5.27 -12.64 -1.14
CA PHE A 38 5.67 -12.70 0.28
C PHE A 38 5.08 -13.92 1.00
N ALA A 39 4.10 -14.63 0.41
CA ALA A 39 3.65 -15.91 0.94
C ALA A 39 4.78 -16.96 0.92
N LYS A 40 5.73 -16.86 -0.03
CA LYS A 40 6.91 -17.74 -0.12
C LYS A 40 7.80 -17.71 1.13
N ASP A 41 7.79 -16.61 1.89
CA ASP A 41 8.56 -16.45 3.13
C ASP A 41 7.67 -16.16 4.35
N GLY A 42 6.36 -16.44 4.25
CA GLY A 42 5.42 -16.33 5.36
C GLY A 42 5.03 -14.90 5.77
N ARG A 43 5.34 -13.90 4.92
CA ARG A 43 5.09 -12.47 5.20
C ARG A 43 3.88 -11.91 4.46
N GLN A 44 3.02 -12.74 3.89
CA GLN A 44 1.87 -12.26 3.11
C GLN A 44 0.94 -11.33 3.91
N ARG A 45 0.76 -11.59 5.22
CA ARG A 45 -0.02 -10.73 6.15
C ARG A 45 0.71 -9.48 6.63
N LYS A 46 1.98 -9.32 6.26
CA LYS A 46 2.77 -8.10 6.50
C LYS A 46 2.66 -7.10 5.35
N VAL A 47 1.99 -7.47 4.26
CA VAL A 47 1.56 -6.54 3.20
C VAL A 47 0.29 -5.84 3.68
N ILE A 48 0.43 -4.60 4.10
CA ILE A 48 -0.65 -3.75 4.58
C ILE A 48 -1.20 -2.93 3.41
N GLY A 49 -2.32 -3.39 2.86
CA GLY A 49 -3.07 -2.65 1.85
C GLY A 49 -3.84 -1.48 2.47
N ILE A 50 -3.73 -0.30 1.87
CA ILE A 50 -4.60 0.84 2.18
C ILE A 50 -5.62 0.99 1.04
N ASP A 51 -6.91 0.86 1.34
CA ASP A 51 -7.95 1.07 0.32
C ASP A 51 -7.97 2.54 -0.12
N ALA A 52 -8.01 2.74 -1.43
CA ALA A 52 -8.27 4.04 -2.04
C ALA A 52 -9.51 4.02 -2.95
N SER A 53 -10.21 2.88 -3.04
CA SER A 53 -11.38 2.70 -3.91
C SER A 53 -12.68 3.26 -3.32
N ALA A 54 -12.79 3.34 -1.99
CA ALA A 54 -14.05 3.57 -1.27
C ALA A 54 -15.11 2.49 -1.53
N THR A 55 -14.66 1.30 -1.97
CA THR A 55 -15.47 0.09 -2.19
C THR A 55 -14.75 -1.14 -1.61
N PRO A 56 -14.39 -1.13 -0.32
CA PRO A 56 -13.39 -2.04 0.22
C PRO A 56 -13.77 -3.52 0.09
N ALA A 57 -15.05 -3.89 0.27
CA ALA A 57 -15.51 -5.26 0.08
C ALA A 57 -15.24 -5.79 -1.34
N LYS A 58 -15.49 -4.94 -2.36
CA LYS A 58 -15.19 -5.29 -3.76
C LYS A 58 -13.69 -5.40 -3.99
N THR A 59 -12.92 -4.45 -3.46
CA THR A 59 -11.46 -4.44 -3.60
C THR A 59 -10.82 -5.64 -2.92
N LYS A 60 -11.23 -6.00 -1.70
CA LYS A 60 -10.74 -7.17 -0.98
C LYS A 60 -11.04 -8.47 -1.72
N ALA A 61 -12.27 -8.63 -2.21
CA ALA A 61 -12.66 -9.79 -3.02
C ALA A 61 -11.84 -9.88 -4.32
N GLN A 62 -11.59 -8.74 -4.97
CA GLN A 62 -10.78 -8.67 -6.19
C GLN A 62 -9.30 -9.00 -5.92
N VAL A 63 -8.71 -8.50 -4.83
CA VAL A 63 -7.34 -8.87 -4.41
C VAL A 63 -7.24 -10.37 -4.17
N LEU A 64 -8.17 -10.95 -3.42
CA LEU A 64 -8.17 -12.39 -3.13
C LEU A 64 -8.30 -13.24 -4.40
N SER A 65 -9.22 -12.86 -5.29
CA SER A 65 -9.42 -13.55 -6.57
C SER A 65 -8.15 -13.54 -7.42
N ILE A 66 -7.51 -12.37 -7.57
CA ILE A 66 -6.26 -12.24 -8.32
C ILE A 66 -5.13 -13.00 -7.63
N ALA A 67 -5.05 -12.96 -6.29
CA ALA A 67 -4.03 -13.67 -5.53
C ALA A 67 -4.14 -15.19 -5.70
N ARG A 68 -5.35 -15.75 -5.61
CA ARG A 68 -5.59 -17.19 -5.85
C ARG A 68 -5.21 -17.60 -7.27
N HIS A 69 -5.65 -16.83 -8.27
CA HIS A 69 -5.29 -17.10 -9.66
C HIS A 69 -3.77 -17.04 -9.88
N THR A 70 -3.12 -16.03 -9.32
CA THR A 70 -1.66 -15.86 -9.41
C THR A 70 -0.93 -16.97 -8.67
N ALA A 71 -1.40 -17.41 -7.50
CA ALA A 71 -0.81 -18.51 -6.73
C ALA A 71 -0.85 -19.83 -7.51
N THR A 72 -1.93 -20.10 -8.26
CA THR A 72 -1.99 -21.24 -9.17
C THR A 72 -0.98 -21.11 -10.32
N LEU A 73 -0.91 -19.95 -10.97
CA LEU A 73 0.00 -19.72 -12.11
C LEU A 73 1.47 -19.91 -11.76
N VAL A 74 1.82 -19.68 -10.49
CA VAL A 74 3.20 -19.70 -10.01
C VAL A 74 3.50 -20.90 -9.11
N GLU A 75 2.56 -21.84 -9.04
CA GLU A 75 2.66 -23.08 -8.26
C GLU A 75 3.10 -22.83 -6.82
N LEU A 76 2.49 -21.82 -6.16
CA LEU A 76 2.88 -21.38 -4.82
C LEU A 76 2.86 -22.53 -3.78
N GLY A 77 2.05 -23.57 -4.01
CA GLY A 77 1.91 -24.73 -3.12
C GLY A 77 0.97 -24.51 -1.94
N THR A 78 0.51 -23.29 -1.71
CA THR A 78 -0.50 -22.92 -0.72
C THR A 78 -1.54 -22.00 -1.34
N GLU A 79 -2.81 -22.16 -0.96
CA GLU A 79 -3.89 -21.31 -1.45
C GLU A 79 -4.05 -20.07 -0.55
N PRO A 80 -4.03 -18.84 -1.10
CA PRO A 80 -4.36 -17.64 -0.34
C PRO A 80 -5.77 -17.68 0.25
N VAL A 81 -5.89 -17.32 1.53
CA VAL A 81 -7.16 -17.23 2.24
C VAL A 81 -7.56 -15.77 2.50
N GLU A 82 -8.80 -15.54 2.93
CA GLU A 82 -9.31 -14.18 3.19
C GLU A 82 -8.47 -13.40 4.21
N ASP A 83 -7.97 -14.08 5.24
CA ASP A 83 -7.12 -13.52 6.28
C ASP A 83 -5.74 -13.09 5.78
N ASP A 84 -5.29 -13.59 4.62
CA ASP A 84 -4.03 -13.16 4.01
C ASP A 84 -4.15 -11.77 3.36
N VAL A 85 -5.38 -11.33 3.06
CA VAL A 85 -5.64 -10.02 2.46
C VAL A 85 -5.89 -8.98 3.56
N VAL A 86 -4.81 -8.35 4.02
CA VAL A 86 -4.88 -7.23 4.98
C VAL A 86 -5.17 -5.94 4.22
N LEU A 87 -6.43 -5.50 4.24
CA LEU A 87 -6.89 -4.25 3.61
C LEU A 87 -7.52 -3.35 4.67
N LEU A 88 -6.95 -2.17 4.88
CA LEU A 88 -7.46 -1.16 5.81
C LEU A 88 -8.33 -0.16 5.05
N GLU A 89 -9.52 0.09 5.59
CA GLU A 89 -10.63 0.73 4.86
C GLU A 89 -10.86 2.19 5.29
N ASP A 90 -10.22 2.63 6.38
CA ASP A 90 -10.50 3.88 7.07
C ASP A 90 -10.01 5.15 6.35
N TYR A 91 -9.27 5.02 5.24
CA TYR A 91 -8.55 6.12 4.59
C TYR A 91 -9.07 6.48 3.20
N ALA A 92 -10.03 5.72 2.67
CA ALA A 92 -10.53 5.88 1.31
C ALA A 92 -11.51 7.06 1.13
N TYR A 93 -12.01 7.61 2.23
CA TYR A 93 -13.02 8.68 2.25
C TYR A 93 -12.53 9.97 1.56
N PRO A 94 -13.44 10.86 1.11
CA PRO A 94 -14.90 10.67 1.08
C PRO A 94 -15.37 9.74 -0.06
N ARG A 95 -14.58 9.59 -1.12
CA ARG A 95 -14.81 8.68 -2.25
C ARG A 95 -13.55 8.57 -3.10
N TYR A 96 -13.56 7.65 -4.06
CA TYR A 96 -12.51 7.55 -5.08
C TYR A 96 -12.25 8.89 -5.79
N GLY A 97 -10.97 9.22 -5.97
CA GLY A 97 -10.54 10.43 -6.69
C GLY A 97 -10.65 11.73 -5.90
N ILE A 98 -11.18 11.73 -4.68
CA ILE A 98 -11.28 12.92 -3.83
C ILE A 98 -10.40 12.74 -2.59
N PRO A 99 -9.43 13.65 -2.34
CA PRO A 99 -8.64 13.63 -1.11
C PRO A 99 -9.41 14.21 0.07
N SER A 100 -9.17 13.69 1.27
CA SER A 100 -9.59 14.33 2.51
C SER A 100 -8.62 15.45 2.93
N GLU A 101 -8.90 16.17 4.03
CA GLU A 101 -7.93 17.10 4.61
C GLU A 101 -6.68 16.38 5.10
N GLU A 102 -6.85 15.20 5.69
CA GLU A 102 -5.77 14.35 6.18
C GLU A 102 -4.92 13.82 5.02
N THR A 103 -5.53 13.47 3.88
CA THR A 103 -4.80 13.08 2.66
C THR A 103 -3.90 14.23 2.21
N LYS A 104 -4.44 15.46 2.19
CA LYS A 104 -3.66 16.66 1.81
C LYS A 104 -2.56 16.97 2.82
N ALA A 105 -2.82 16.77 4.12
CA ALA A 105 -1.82 16.95 5.16
C ALA A 105 -0.67 15.93 5.03
N ALA A 106 -0.99 14.66 4.75
CA ALA A 106 -0.01 13.60 4.53
C ALA A 106 0.88 13.88 3.32
N ILE A 107 0.29 14.31 2.20
CA ILE A 107 1.02 14.73 1.00
C ILE A 107 2.01 15.85 1.34
N ARG A 108 1.54 16.90 2.05
CA ARG A 108 2.39 18.03 2.44
C ARG A 108 3.50 17.62 3.39
N LEU A 109 3.22 16.77 4.36
CA LEU A 109 4.21 16.31 5.34
C LEU A 109 5.35 15.56 4.65
N CYS A 110 5.00 14.55 3.84
CA CYS A 110 5.96 13.75 3.08
C CYS A 110 6.78 14.63 2.11
N ALA A 111 6.12 15.51 1.37
CA ALA A 111 6.80 16.41 0.44
C ALA A 111 7.76 17.37 1.15
N ARG A 112 7.39 17.90 2.32
CA ARG A 112 8.21 18.87 3.05
C ARG A 112 9.39 18.25 3.78
N LEU A 113 9.24 17.02 4.28
CA LEU A 113 10.31 16.34 5.02
C LEU A 113 11.28 15.60 4.09
N GLU A 114 10.75 14.93 3.06
CA GLU A 114 11.53 13.97 2.26
C GLU A 114 11.65 14.38 0.78
N GLY A 115 10.99 15.46 0.35
CA GLY A 115 10.95 15.83 -1.07
C GLY A 115 10.20 14.83 -1.96
N MET A 116 9.53 13.83 -1.38
CA MET A 116 8.80 12.79 -2.09
C MET A 116 7.34 13.21 -2.31
N ILE A 117 6.93 13.34 -3.57
CA ILE A 117 5.59 13.81 -3.95
C ILE A 117 4.63 12.64 -4.13
N THR A 118 3.56 12.60 -3.32
CA THR A 118 2.43 11.66 -3.46
C THR A 118 1.18 12.36 -4.00
N ASP A 119 0.33 11.64 -4.74
CA ASP A 119 -0.85 12.20 -5.40
C ASP A 119 -2.12 12.17 -4.51
N PRO A 120 -3.17 12.95 -4.83
CA PRO A 120 -4.39 13.03 -4.02
C PRO A 120 -5.39 11.88 -4.21
N VAL A 121 -5.15 10.95 -5.14
CA VAL A 121 -6.06 9.83 -5.44
C VAL A 121 -5.57 8.54 -4.77
N TYR A 122 -4.28 8.23 -4.91
CA TYR A 122 -3.71 6.96 -4.47
C TYR A 122 -2.70 7.18 -3.34
N GLU A 123 -1.51 7.67 -3.67
CA GLU A 123 -0.34 7.58 -2.81
C GLU A 123 -0.47 8.48 -1.57
N GLY A 124 -1.20 9.58 -1.68
CA GLY A 124 -1.51 10.43 -0.53
C GLY A 124 -2.37 9.70 0.51
N LYS A 125 -3.25 8.78 0.09
CA LYS A 125 -4.11 8.00 1.00
C LYS A 125 -3.33 6.88 1.68
N SER A 126 -2.48 6.16 0.94
CA SER A 126 -1.57 5.18 1.57
C SER A 126 -0.54 5.84 2.48
N MET A 127 -0.04 7.03 2.11
CA MET A 127 0.84 7.82 2.97
C MET A 127 0.11 8.30 4.23
N GLN A 128 -1.12 8.81 4.11
CA GLN A 128 -1.98 9.13 5.25
C GLN A 128 -2.16 7.92 6.17
N GLY A 129 -2.51 6.76 5.59
CA GLY A 129 -2.68 5.52 6.33
C GLY A 129 -1.43 5.11 7.09
N MET A 130 -0.26 5.12 6.44
CA MET A 130 1.00 4.79 7.09
C MET A 130 1.31 5.73 8.27
N ILE A 131 1.17 7.03 8.08
CA ILE A 131 1.44 8.03 9.12
C ILE A 131 0.52 7.80 10.33
N ASP A 132 -0.78 7.64 10.09
CA ASP A 132 -1.77 7.44 11.16
C ASP A 132 -1.55 6.11 11.90
N LEU A 133 -1.23 5.02 11.19
CA LEU A 133 -0.90 3.72 11.79
C LEU A 133 0.34 3.79 12.70
N ILE A 134 1.38 4.53 12.27
CA ILE A 134 2.56 4.77 13.11
C ILE A 134 2.17 5.53 14.38
N GLN A 135 1.37 6.60 14.26
CA GLN A 135 0.92 7.40 15.40
C GLN A 135 0.04 6.61 16.37
N LYS A 136 -0.74 5.66 15.87
CA LYS A 136 -1.57 4.75 16.67
C LYS A 136 -0.78 3.59 17.31
N GLY A 137 0.51 3.46 17.04
CA GLY A 137 1.33 2.34 17.53
C GLY A 137 0.92 0.98 16.93
N PHE A 138 0.34 0.97 15.73
CA PHE A 138 -0.06 -0.26 15.04
C PHE A 138 1.16 -1.14 14.73
N PHE A 139 2.27 -0.51 14.35
CA PHE A 139 3.54 -1.19 14.13
C PHE A 139 4.32 -1.26 15.45
N PRO A 140 4.85 -2.44 15.83
CA PRO A 140 5.72 -2.56 17.00
C PRO A 140 6.90 -1.58 16.93
N GLU A 141 7.32 -1.07 18.09
CA GLU A 141 8.48 -0.17 18.19
C GLU A 141 9.71 -0.83 17.58
N GLY A 142 10.46 -0.07 16.76
CA GLY A 142 11.63 -0.57 16.04
C GLY A 142 11.34 -1.28 14.71
N SER A 143 10.07 -1.46 14.32
CA SER A 143 9.73 -2.06 13.01
C SER A 143 10.28 -1.25 11.84
N ARG A 144 10.74 -1.95 10.80
CA ARG A 144 11.14 -1.38 9.51
C ARG A 144 9.99 -1.53 8.53
N ILE A 145 9.47 -0.40 8.06
CA ILE A 145 8.31 -0.36 7.16
C ILE A 145 8.78 0.07 5.77
N LEU A 146 8.52 -0.77 4.76
CA LEU A 146 8.75 -0.43 3.36
C LEU A 146 7.48 0.19 2.76
N TYR A 147 7.53 1.49 2.44
CA TYR A 147 6.46 2.16 1.71
C TYR A 147 6.61 1.93 0.20
N ALA A 148 5.65 1.27 -0.44
CA ALA A 148 5.67 1.04 -1.88
C ALA A 148 5.04 2.25 -2.61
N HIS A 149 5.87 3.20 -3.03
CA HIS A 149 5.44 4.37 -3.81
C HIS A 149 5.12 3.99 -5.26
N LEU A 150 3.83 3.82 -5.59
CA LEU A 150 3.40 3.31 -6.90
C LEU A 150 3.37 4.37 -8.02
N GLY A 151 3.62 5.63 -7.68
CA GLY A 151 3.68 6.75 -8.63
C GLY A 151 2.46 7.67 -8.53
N GLY A 152 1.78 7.94 -9.64
CA GLY A 152 0.57 8.77 -9.65
C GLY A 152 0.79 10.29 -9.53
N ALA A 153 1.98 10.75 -9.14
CA ALA A 153 2.30 12.16 -8.91
C ALA A 153 1.83 13.15 -10.00
N PRO A 154 1.89 12.86 -11.33
CA PRO A 154 1.38 13.77 -12.36
C PRO A 154 -0.10 14.15 -12.20
N ALA A 155 -0.91 13.31 -11.55
CA ALA A 155 -2.33 13.57 -11.31
C ALA A 155 -2.56 14.85 -10.49
N ILE A 156 -1.59 15.29 -9.67
CA ILE A 156 -1.70 16.50 -8.85
C ILE A 156 -2.03 17.75 -9.67
N ASN A 157 -1.64 17.80 -10.94
CA ASN A 157 -1.94 18.90 -11.85
C ASN A 157 -3.45 19.08 -12.09
N GLY A 158 -4.23 17.99 -12.00
CA GLY A 158 -5.71 18.05 -12.04
C GLY A 158 -6.36 18.63 -10.78
N TYR A 159 -5.57 18.87 -9.72
CA TYR A 159 -6.03 19.33 -8.41
C TYR A 159 -5.43 20.70 -8.03
N GLY A 160 -5.04 21.51 -9.02
CA GLY A 160 -4.33 22.78 -8.78
C GLY A 160 -5.03 23.71 -7.77
N TYR A 161 -6.37 23.85 -7.83
CA TYR A 161 -7.11 24.68 -6.86
C TYR A 161 -7.03 24.15 -5.42
N THR A 162 -6.98 22.82 -5.25
CA THR A 162 -6.88 22.13 -3.97
C THR A 162 -5.57 22.44 -3.24
N PHE A 163 -4.49 22.64 -4.01
CA PHE A 163 -3.13 22.86 -3.50
C PHE A 163 -2.58 24.26 -3.82
N ARG A 164 -3.44 25.23 -4.14
CA ARG A 164 -3.04 26.59 -4.57
C ARG A 164 -2.22 27.37 -3.56
N ASN A 165 -2.26 26.99 -2.28
CA ASN A 165 -1.58 27.65 -1.17
C ASN A 165 -0.54 26.73 -0.50
N GLY A 166 0.06 25.82 -1.29
CA GLY A 166 0.95 24.77 -0.80
C GLY A 166 0.23 23.66 -0.07
#